data_AF-A0A5M3MGW0-F1
#
_entry.id   AF-A0A5M3MGW0-F1
#
_cell.length_a   1.000
_cell.length_b   1.000
_cell.length_c   1.000
_cell.angle_alpha   90.00
_cell.angle_beta   90.00
_cell.angle_gamma   90.00
#
_symmetry.space_group_name_H-M   'P 1'
#
loop_
_entity.id
_entity.type
_entity.pdbx_description
1 polymer ?
#
loop_
_entity_poly.entity_id
_entity_poly.type
_entity_poly.pdbx_seq_one_letter_code
_entity_poly.pdbx_strand_id
1 'polypeptide(L)'
;MEGKICANCGKEGKVMQCSQCGITFYCSSECQRDHWKTHKPNCHPFAGENVVTLKPTYMGAGMHASTISPTTLQQRTVANTKDASRKGIFIKIQAPAAPATAPLYVYNKKRDLQCFIHRDSNEAGYDEVVETIRAHGVMGMKAYFSAFLKNKNALVVKVSEVLEPQPF
;
A
#
# COMPACT_ATOMS: atom_id res chain seq x y z
N MET A 1 10.72 -14.54 5.04
CA MET A 1 10.08 -14.27 3.74
C MET A 1 9.26 -15.51 3.45
N GLU A 2 7.96 -15.50 3.70
CA GLU A 2 7.10 -16.57 3.16
C GLU A 2 7.05 -16.39 1.65
N GLY A 3 7.31 -17.49 0.95
CA GLY A 3 7.80 -17.55 -0.42
C GLY A 3 6.85 -16.87 -1.39
N LYS A 4 7.28 -15.74 -1.94
CA LYS A 4 6.61 -15.20 -3.12
C LYS A 4 6.93 -16.13 -4.28
N ILE A 5 5.88 -16.70 -4.88
CA ILE A 5 5.98 -17.67 -5.96
C ILE A 5 5.96 -16.95 -7.30
N CYS A 6 6.79 -17.41 -8.24
CA CYS A 6 6.72 -16.95 -9.62
C CYS A 6 5.41 -17.41 -10.28
N ALA A 7 4.62 -16.47 -10.79
CA ALA A 7 3.34 -16.75 -11.44
C ALA A 7 3.46 -17.56 -12.74
N ASN A 8 4.65 -17.62 -13.36
CA ASN A 8 4.87 -18.41 -14.57
C ASN A 8 5.35 -19.84 -14.26
N CYS A 9 6.39 -19.98 -13.44
CA CYS A 9 7.10 -21.26 -13.26
C CYS A 9 6.91 -21.90 -11.89
N GLY A 10 6.16 -21.27 -10.98
CA GLY A 10 5.86 -21.81 -9.65
C GLY A 10 7.04 -21.86 -8.67
N LYS A 11 8.23 -21.39 -9.08
CA LYS A 11 9.41 -21.40 -8.21
C LYS A 11 9.32 -20.31 -7.14
N GLU A 12 9.67 -20.69 -5.92
CA GLU A 12 9.92 -19.77 -4.82
C GLU A 12 11.34 -19.18 -4.91
N GLY A 13 11.53 -18.01 -4.29
CA GLY A 13 12.84 -17.41 -4.13
C GLY A 13 12.83 -15.90 -4.33
N LYS A 14 13.89 -15.39 -4.95
CA LYS A 14 13.98 -13.97 -5.29
C LYS A 14 13.04 -13.69 -6.47
N VAL A 15 12.07 -12.82 -6.23
CA VAL A 15 11.10 -12.38 -7.24
C VAL A 15 11.13 -10.88 -7.45
N MET A 16 10.71 -10.46 -8.64
CA MET A 16 10.36 -9.10 -9.01
C MET A 16 8.84 -8.98 -9.13
N GLN A 17 8.32 -7.79 -8.84
CA GLN A 17 6.91 -7.46 -9.07
C GLN A 17 6.72 -7.00 -10.51
N CYS A 18 5.56 -7.30 -11.08
CA CYS A 18 5.11 -6.60 -12.28
C CYS A 18 5.10 -5.10 -12.00
N SER A 19 5.85 -4.33 -12.79
CA SER A 19 5.98 -2.87 -12.62
C SER A 19 4.70 -2.10 -12.91
N GLN A 20 3.75 -2.72 -13.63
CA GLN A 20 2.46 -2.10 -13.95
C GLN A 20 1.48 -2.26 -12.78
N CYS A 21 1.15 -3.50 -12.41
CA CYS A 21 0.11 -3.75 -11.41
C CYS A 21 0.63 -3.86 -9.96
N GLY A 22 1.93 -4.13 -9.77
CA GLY A 22 2.55 -4.30 -8.45
C GLY A 22 2.15 -5.56 -7.66
N ILE A 23 1.25 -6.40 -8.19
CA ILE A 23 0.62 -7.53 -7.50
C ILE A 23 1.24 -8.87 -7.88
N THR A 24 1.44 -9.11 -9.18
CA THR A 24 1.98 -10.39 -9.68
C THR A 24 3.50 -10.44 -9.58
N PHE A 25 4.04 -11.61 -9.22
CA PHE A 25 5.47 -11.84 -9.02
C PHE A 25 6.08 -12.76 -10.07
N TYR A 26 7.32 -12.50 -10.45
CA TYR A 26 8.10 -13.30 -11.39
C TYR A 26 9.53 -13.49 -10.88
N CYS A 27 10.16 -14.64 -11.13
CA CYS A 27 11.58 -14.82 -10.80
C CYS A 27 12.52 -14.12 -11.81
N SER A 28 12.03 -13.82 -13.02
CA SER A 28 12.80 -13.19 -14.09
C SER A 28 11.90 -12.44 -15.07
N SER A 29 12.47 -11.51 -15.84
CA SER A 29 11.78 -10.83 -16.94
C SER A 29 11.33 -11.80 -18.04
N GLU A 30 12.03 -12.93 -18.20
CA GLU A 30 11.65 -14.00 -19.11
C GLU A 30 10.33 -14.64 -18.67
N CYS A 31 10.22 -15.05 -17.40
CA CYS A 31 8.96 -15.58 -16.86
C CYS A 31 7.81 -14.57 -16.96
N GLN A 32 8.08 -13.27 -16.81
CA GLN A 32 7.06 -12.25 -17.02
C GLN A 32 6.60 -12.19 -18.49
N ARG A 33 7.53 -12.24 -19.44
CA ARG A 33 7.23 -12.20 -20.88
C ARG A 33 6.44 -13.43 -21.33
N ASP A 34 6.79 -14.60 -20.83
CA ASP A 34 6.12 -15.86 -21.17
C ASP A 34 4.68 -15.87 -20.63
N HIS A 35 4.49 -15.40 -19.40
CA HIS A 35 3.16 -15.27 -18.78
C HIS A 35 2.37 -14.05 -19.28
N TRP A 36 2.95 -13.18 -20.13
CA TRP A 36 2.33 -11.90 -20.47
C TRP A 36 0.98 -12.04 -21.17
N LYS A 37 0.82 -13.05 -22.05
CA LYS A 37 -0.42 -13.24 -22.81
C LYS A 37 -1.63 -13.49 -21.90
N THR A 38 -1.46 -14.24 -20.82
CA THR A 38 -2.50 -14.54 -19.83
C THR A 38 -2.59 -13.48 -18.73
N HIS A 39 -1.48 -12.82 -18.41
CA HIS A 39 -1.45 -11.76 -17.40
C HIS A 39 -2.06 -10.44 -17.88
N LYS A 40 -1.72 -10.00 -19.10
CA LYS A 40 -2.06 -8.66 -19.63
C LYS A 40 -3.55 -8.30 -19.49
N PRO A 41 -4.52 -9.19 -19.79
CA PRO A 41 -5.94 -8.85 -19.66
C PRO A 41 -6.36 -8.44 -18.24
N ASN A 42 -5.67 -8.97 -17.23
CA ASN A 42 -5.95 -8.71 -15.81
C ASN A 42 -4.87 -7.82 -15.15
N CYS A 43 -3.98 -7.23 -15.95
CA CYS A 43 -2.90 -6.40 -15.45
C CYS A 43 -3.37 -4.95 -15.38
N HIS A 44 -3.98 -4.55 -14.26
CA HIS A 44 -4.41 -3.16 -14.09
C HIS A 44 -3.25 -2.31 -13.53
N PRO A 45 -2.81 -1.24 -14.20
CA PRO A 45 -1.81 -0.33 -13.64
C PRO A 45 -2.36 0.47 -12.45
N PHE A 46 -1.48 1.12 -11.68
CA PHE A 46 -1.91 2.14 -10.72
C PHE A 46 -2.27 3.45 -11.45
N ALA A 47 -3.47 3.54 -12.03
CA ALA A 47 -3.89 4.70 -12.81
C ALA A 47 -5.42 4.78 -12.97
N GLY A 48 -5.95 6.01 -12.94
CA GLY A 48 -7.38 6.27 -13.15
C GLY A 48 -8.21 5.96 -11.91
N GLU A 49 -9.42 5.47 -12.11
CA GLU A 49 -10.46 5.27 -11.09
C GLU A 49 -10.18 4.05 -10.19
N ASN A 50 -9.18 3.24 -10.51
CA ASN A 50 -8.89 2.02 -9.76
C ASN A 50 -8.04 2.28 -8.49
N VAL A 51 -7.60 3.52 -8.28
CA VAL A 51 -6.72 3.95 -7.19
C VAL A 51 -7.25 5.18 -6.45
N VAL A 52 -7.02 5.20 -5.13
CA VAL A 52 -7.28 6.34 -4.26
C VAL A 52 -5.96 6.85 -3.69
N THR A 53 -5.79 8.16 -3.64
CA THR A 53 -4.66 8.79 -2.93
C THR A 53 -5.11 9.26 -1.55
N LEU A 54 -4.51 8.68 -0.52
CA LEU A 54 -4.78 8.97 0.90
C LEU A 54 -3.63 9.76 1.51
N LYS A 55 -3.93 10.60 2.50
CA LYS A 55 -2.92 11.35 3.26
C LYS A 55 -2.61 10.65 4.59
N PRO A 56 -1.44 10.03 4.74
CA PRO A 56 -1.07 9.33 5.95
C PRO A 56 -0.63 10.29 7.07
N THR A 57 -1.05 9.97 8.29
CA THR A 57 -0.57 10.55 9.55
C THR A 57 0.24 9.48 10.31
N TYR A 58 1.53 9.71 10.53
CA TYR A 58 2.41 8.77 11.22
C TYR A 58 2.45 9.06 12.72
N MET A 59 2.51 8.02 13.56
CA MET A 59 2.75 8.20 15.00
C MET A 59 4.12 8.86 15.21
N GLY A 60 4.15 10.01 15.90
CA GLY A 60 5.37 10.81 16.13
C GLY A 60 5.42 12.16 15.40
N ALA A 61 4.47 12.47 14.52
CA ALA A 61 4.37 13.76 13.84
C ALA A 61 3.43 14.77 14.54
N GLY A 62 3.08 14.52 15.80
CA GLY A 62 2.23 15.39 16.61
C GLY A 62 2.99 15.93 17.82
N MET A 63 3.87 16.92 17.61
CA MET A 63 4.16 18.02 18.54
C MET A 63 4.93 19.12 17.78
N HIS A 64 4.28 20.27 17.59
CA HIS A 64 4.81 21.59 17.19
C HIS A 64 5.78 21.67 15.99
N ALA A 65 5.25 22.01 14.81
CA ALA A 65 6.03 22.66 13.75
C ALA A 65 5.90 24.19 13.83
N SER A 66 6.39 24.74 14.93
CA SER A 66 6.86 26.13 15.02
C SER A 66 8.14 26.13 15.84
N THR A 67 9.12 26.89 15.37
CA THR A 67 10.49 27.07 15.89
C THR A 67 11.51 25.94 15.61
N ILE A 68 12.47 26.31 14.77
CA ILE A 68 13.69 25.59 14.44
C ILE A 68 14.62 25.59 15.66
N SER A 69 15.23 24.44 15.98
CA SER A 69 16.64 24.39 16.35
C SER A 69 17.22 22.98 16.13
N PRO A 70 18.34 22.85 15.39
CA PRO A 70 18.90 21.57 15.03
C PRO A 70 20.03 21.19 16.00
N THR A 71 19.89 20.09 16.74
CA THR A 71 21.05 19.34 17.20
C THR A 71 20.68 17.92 17.61
N THR A 72 21.23 16.98 16.85
CA THR A 72 21.71 15.69 17.34
C THR A 72 20.66 14.76 17.96
N LEU A 73 20.11 13.86 17.14
CA LEU A 73 20.36 12.42 17.24
C LEU A 73 19.56 11.65 16.16
N GLN A 74 20.31 10.93 15.32
CA GLN A 74 19.87 9.82 14.47
C GLN A 74 18.82 10.12 13.40
N GLN A 75 19.18 11.06 12.54
CA GLN A 75 18.74 11.13 11.16
C GLN A 75 19.29 9.91 10.39
N ARG A 76 18.69 8.73 10.60
CA ARG A 76 18.87 7.58 9.69
C ARG A 76 18.14 7.90 8.40
N THR A 77 18.84 8.62 7.53
CA THR A 77 18.68 8.71 6.07
C THR A 77 17.24 8.66 5.59
N VAL A 78 16.52 9.79 5.73
CA VAL A 78 15.48 10.13 4.75
C VAL A 78 16.24 10.52 3.49
N ALA A 79 16.62 9.51 2.71
CA ALA A 79 17.37 9.73 1.48
C ALA A 79 16.55 10.64 0.58
N ASN A 80 17.14 11.80 0.30
CA ASN A 80 16.79 12.70 -0.79
C ASN A 80 16.78 11.88 -2.08
N THR A 81 15.63 11.33 -2.45
CA THR A 81 15.46 10.52 -3.65
C THR A 81 14.57 11.30 -4.59
N LYS A 82 15.19 11.84 -5.65
CA LYS A 82 14.51 12.33 -6.86
C LYS A 82 13.84 11.19 -7.65
N ASP A 83 13.54 10.08 -7.00
CA ASP A 83 12.88 8.91 -7.56
C ASP A 83 12.04 8.28 -6.46
N ALA A 84 10.83 8.81 -6.29
CA ALA A 84 9.83 8.18 -5.44
C ALA A 84 9.49 6.83 -6.04
N SER A 85 10.18 5.78 -5.59
CA SER A 85 10.04 4.43 -6.09
C SER A 85 8.56 4.04 -6.09
N ARG A 86 7.96 3.84 -7.28
CA ARG A 86 6.59 3.31 -7.47
C ARG A 86 6.50 1.82 -7.10
N LYS A 87 7.38 1.34 -6.22
CA LYS A 87 7.44 -0.06 -5.80
C LYS A 87 6.20 -0.39 -4.98
N GLY A 88 5.40 -1.30 -5.51
CA GLY A 88 4.21 -1.80 -4.85
C GLY A 88 4.55 -2.46 -3.50
N ILE A 89 3.81 -2.07 -2.47
CA ILE A 89 3.82 -2.65 -1.13
C ILE A 89 2.44 -3.24 -0.83
N PHE A 90 2.39 -4.24 0.03
CA PHE A 90 1.13 -4.77 0.54
C PHE A 90 0.85 -4.22 1.92
N ILE A 91 -0.34 -3.66 2.07
CA ILE A 91 -0.82 -3.05 3.31
C ILE A 91 -2.10 -3.73 3.75
N LYS A 92 -2.32 -3.76 5.06
CA LYS A 92 -3.62 -4.02 5.66
C LYS A 92 -4.20 -2.69 6.08
N ILE A 93 -5.45 -2.44 5.72
CA ILE A 93 -6.22 -1.31 6.21
C ILE A 93 -7.32 -1.86 7.10
N GLN A 94 -7.40 -1.33 8.32
CA GLN A 94 -8.41 -1.67 9.31
C GLN A 94 -9.36 -0.48 9.46
N ALA A 95 -10.64 -0.73 9.20
CA ALA A 95 -11.71 0.23 9.40
C ALA A 95 -12.13 0.26 10.88
N PRO A 96 -12.58 1.41 11.41
CA PRO A 96 -13.06 1.51 12.78
C PRO A 96 -14.33 0.68 12.98
N ALA A 97 -14.56 0.13 14.17
CA ALA A 97 -15.84 -0.53 14.48
C ALA A 97 -16.94 0.52 14.79
N ALA A 98 -16.59 1.58 15.52
CA ALA A 98 -17.37 2.79 15.77
C ALA A 98 -16.46 3.84 16.47
N PRO A 99 -16.70 5.16 16.31
CA PRO A 99 -17.60 5.78 15.34
C PRO A 99 -17.09 5.62 13.90
N ALA A 100 -17.98 5.71 12.91
CA ALA A 100 -17.66 5.52 11.48
C ALA A 100 -16.62 6.52 10.93
N THR A 101 -16.33 7.59 11.68
CA THR A 101 -15.37 8.65 11.31
C THR A 101 -14.00 8.50 11.97
N ALA A 102 -13.81 7.50 12.84
CA ALA A 102 -12.50 7.28 13.46
C ALA A 102 -11.44 6.89 12.41
N PRO A 103 -10.15 7.19 12.62
CA PRO A 103 -9.14 7.01 11.57
C PRO A 103 -9.00 5.56 11.11
N LEU A 104 -8.77 5.34 9.81
CA LEU A 104 -8.35 4.04 9.31
C LEU A 104 -6.94 3.77 9.81
N TYR A 105 -6.68 2.53 10.21
CA TYR A 105 -5.35 2.11 10.62
C TYR A 105 -4.67 1.30 9.50
N VAL A 106 -3.55 1.80 9.00
CA VAL A 106 -2.84 1.25 7.84
C VAL A 106 -1.45 0.77 8.25
N TYR A 107 -1.10 -0.45 7.88
CA TYR A 107 0.25 -0.96 8.09
C TYR A 107 0.64 -2.07 7.13
N ASN A 108 1.94 -2.30 6.96
CA ASN A 108 2.44 -3.47 6.21
C ASN A 108 2.84 -4.63 7.14
N LYS A 109 3.09 -5.81 6.56
CA LYS A 109 3.43 -7.03 7.33
C LYS A 109 4.59 -6.83 8.31
N LYS A 110 5.63 -6.09 7.90
CA LYS A 110 6.82 -5.82 8.73
C LYS A 110 6.61 -4.73 9.79
N ARG A 111 5.51 -3.98 9.73
CA ARG A 111 5.25 -2.78 10.55
C ARG A 111 6.30 -1.67 10.41
N ASP A 112 7.15 -1.71 9.39
CA ASP A 112 8.04 -0.59 9.03
C ASP A 112 7.30 0.51 8.25
N LEU A 113 6.06 0.25 7.82
CA LEU A 113 5.07 1.27 7.47
C LEU A 113 3.85 1.11 8.39
N GLN A 114 3.54 2.17 9.15
CA GLN A 114 2.36 2.26 10.01
C GLN A 114 1.86 3.71 10.06
N CYS A 115 0.59 3.94 9.77
CA CYS A 115 -0.02 5.28 9.77
C CYS A 115 -1.53 5.22 9.95
N PHE A 116 -2.13 6.39 10.17
CA PHE A 116 -3.57 6.59 10.19
C PHE A 116 -4.03 7.42 8.99
N ILE A 117 -5.21 7.11 8.48
CA ILE A 117 -5.90 7.97 7.49
C ILE A 117 -7.12 8.57 8.19
N HIS A 118 -7.16 9.89 8.26
CA HIS A 118 -8.28 10.62 8.83
C HIS A 118 -9.25 11.05 7.72
N ARG A 119 -10.56 10.99 8.00
CA ARG A 119 -11.61 11.29 7.01
C ARG A 119 -11.53 12.73 6.51
N ASP A 120 -11.24 13.68 7.40
CA ASP A 120 -11.08 15.11 7.09
C ASP A 120 -9.97 15.43 6.07
N SER A 121 -9.01 14.51 5.90
CA SER A 121 -7.90 14.69 4.96
C SER A 121 -8.28 14.42 3.50
N ASN A 122 -9.30 13.58 3.26
CA ASN A 122 -9.86 13.22 1.96
C ASN A 122 -11.13 12.38 2.21
N GLU A 123 -12.29 13.03 2.30
CA GLU A 123 -13.55 12.35 2.66
C GLU A 123 -13.92 11.26 1.65
N ALA A 124 -13.94 11.61 0.36
CA ALA A 124 -14.31 10.67 -0.70
C ALA A 124 -13.40 9.44 -0.74
N GLY A 125 -12.08 9.64 -0.67
CA GLY A 125 -11.13 8.54 -0.67
C GLY A 125 -11.17 7.70 0.61
N TYR A 126 -11.45 8.32 1.76
CA TYR A 126 -11.66 7.60 3.01
C TYR A 126 -12.93 6.73 2.93
N ASP A 127 -14.04 7.32 2.50
CA ASP A 127 -15.35 6.66 2.44
C ASP A 127 -15.31 5.49 1.45
N GLU A 128 -14.70 5.67 0.27
CA GLU A 128 -14.50 4.60 -0.73
C GLU A 128 -13.72 3.41 -0.16
N VAL A 129 -12.67 3.67 0.62
CA VAL A 129 -11.89 2.61 1.28
C VAL A 129 -12.72 1.91 2.36
N VAL A 130 -13.50 2.65 3.15
CA VAL A 130 -14.40 2.07 4.14
C VAL A 130 -15.43 1.18 3.46
N GLU A 131 -16.15 1.68 2.46
CA GLU A 131 -17.15 0.93 1.71
C GLU A 131 -16.56 -0.35 1.11
N THR A 132 -15.39 -0.26 0.50
CA THR A 132 -14.65 -1.41 -0.02
C THR A 132 -14.33 -2.44 1.08
N ILE A 133 -13.84 -1.98 2.24
CA ILE A 133 -13.55 -2.86 3.38
C ILE A 133 -14.83 -3.52 3.90
N ARG A 134 -15.95 -2.78 3.97
CA ARG A 134 -17.24 -3.33 4.44
C ARG A 134 -17.78 -4.38 3.48
N ALA A 135 -17.68 -4.14 2.17
CA ALA A 135 -18.23 -5.02 1.14
C ALA A 135 -17.37 -6.27 0.91
N HIS A 136 -16.04 -6.13 0.90
CA HIS A 136 -15.12 -7.17 0.41
C HIS A 136 -14.04 -7.57 1.42
N GLY A 137 -13.97 -6.88 2.56
CA GLY A 137 -13.00 -7.17 3.62
C GLY A 137 -13.41 -8.31 4.54
N VAL A 138 -12.45 -8.80 5.31
CA VAL A 138 -12.65 -9.86 6.31
C VAL A 138 -13.61 -9.35 7.40
N MET A 139 -14.80 -9.94 7.44
CA MET A 139 -15.92 -9.55 8.32
C MET A 139 -16.28 -8.06 8.23
N GLY A 140 -15.99 -7.42 7.09
CA GLY A 140 -16.18 -5.99 6.94
C GLY A 140 -15.24 -5.12 7.80
N MET A 141 -14.21 -5.67 8.46
CA MET A 141 -13.38 -4.90 9.41
C MET A 141 -12.00 -4.53 8.88
N LYS A 142 -11.45 -5.34 7.98
CA LYS A 142 -10.11 -5.16 7.44
C LYS A 142 -10.01 -5.74 6.04
N ALA A 143 -9.21 -5.10 5.19
CA ALA A 143 -8.88 -5.61 3.87
C ALA A 143 -7.39 -5.38 3.56
N TYR A 144 -6.91 -6.09 2.55
CA TYR A 144 -5.51 -6.09 2.14
C TYR A 144 -5.43 -5.49 0.74
N PHE A 145 -4.48 -4.58 0.54
CA PHE A 145 -4.38 -3.83 -0.71
C PHE A 145 -2.94 -3.76 -1.20
N SER A 146 -2.82 -3.67 -2.52
CA SER A 146 -1.60 -3.19 -3.16
C SER A 146 -1.57 -1.65 -3.10
N ALA A 147 -0.45 -1.09 -2.70
CA ALA A 147 -0.27 0.35 -2.56
C ALA A 147 1.16 0.77 -2.94
N PHE A 148 1.40 2.06 -3.14
CA PHE A 148 2.76 2.61 -3.14
C PHE A 148 2.77 3.99 -2.49
N LEU A 149 3.91 4.37 -1.93
CA LEU A 149 4.09 5.69 -1.33
C LEU A 149 4.64 6.64 -2.40
N LYS A 150 3.81 7.57 -2.88
CA LYS A 150 4.25 8.62 -3.83
C LYS A 150 5.19 9.61 -3.14
N ASN A 151 4.91 9.93 -1.89
CA ASN A 151 5.77 10.67 -0.96
C ASN A 151 5.19 10.52 0.46
N LYS A 152 5.85 11.09 1.47
CA LYS A 152 5.40 11.03 2.87
C LYS A 152 3.97 11.54 3.13
N ASN A 153 3.36 12.28 2.21
CA ASN A 153 2.01 12.84 2.36
C ASN A 153 0.99 12.19 1.40
N ALA A 154 1.40 11.21 0.59
CA ALA A 154 0.55 10.63 -0.45
C ALA A 154 0.79 9.12 -0.57
N LEU A 155 -0.13 8.34 0.00
CA LEU A 155 -0.23 6.90 -0.14
C LEU A 155 -1.26 6.57 -1.22
N VAL A 156 -0.83 5.94 -2.31
CA VAL A 156 -1.73 5.53 -3.40
C VAL A 156 -2.12 4.09 -3.19
N VAL A 157 -3.42 3.82 -3.05
CA VAL A 157 -3.99 2.50 -2.74
C VAL A 157 -4.86 2.03 -3.90
N LYS A 158 -4.69 0.78 -4.32
CA LYS A 158 -5.48 0.17 -5.39
C LYS A 158 -6.75 -0.45 -4.81
N VAL A 159 -7.77 0.38 -4.60
CA VAL A 159 -8.98 0.03 -3.85
C VAL A 159 -9.88 -0.97 -4.57
N SER A 160 -9.90 -0.94 -5.90
CA SER A 160 -10.66 -1.89 -6.73
C SER A 160 -10.17 -3.35 -6.70
N GLU A 161 -9.00 -3.62 -6.10
CA GLU A 161 -8.38 -4.96 -6.05
C GLU A 161 -8.04 -5.33 -4.60
N VAL A 162 -9.06 -5.80 -3.87
CA VAL A 162 -8.88 -6.39 -2.54
C VAL A 162 -8.13 -7.71 -2.68
N LEU A 163 -6.98 -7.80 -2.04
CA LEU A 163 -6.15 -9.00 -2.00
C LEU A 163 -6.71 -10.01 -1.01
N GLU A 164 -6.47 -11.29 -1.28
CA GLU A 164 -6.78 -12.37 -0.34
C GLU A 164 -6.14 -12.13 1.04
N PRO A 165 -6.76 -12.64 2.13
CA PRO A 165 -6.22 -12.48 3.47
C PRO A 165 -4.75 -12.90 3.57
N GLN A 166 -3.89 -11.94 3.91
CA GLN A 166 -2.46 -12.17 4.04
C GLN A 166 -2.09 -12.41 5.52
N PRO A 167 -1.13 -13.31 5.83
CA PRO A 167 -0.62 -13.49 7.19
C PRO A 167 0.19 -12.24 7.59
N PHE A 168 -0.39 -11.38 8.43
CA PHE A 168 0.11 -10.04 8.83
C PHE A 168 0.24 -9.88 10.35
#